data_AF-A0A822HIA9-F1
#
_entry.id   AF-A0A822HIA9-F1
#
_cell.length_a   1.000
_cell.length_b   1.000
_cell.length_c   1.000
_cell.angle_alpha   90.00
_cell.angle_beta   90.00
_cell.angle_gamma   90.00
#
_symmetry.space_group_name_H-M   'P 1'
#
loop_
_entity.id
_entity.type
_entity.pdbx_description
1 polymer ?
#
loop_
_entity_poly.entity_id
_entity_poly.type
_entity_poly.pdbx_seq_one_letter_code
_entity_poly.pdbx_strand_id
1 'polypeptide(L)'
;MFKQIIKDLFLFVMPLLFDDSNKYVFDKYRTILQIRSKNSFIKRTETIKEEIQALNDTMTLMNDICKIPQMPNEIKLRLSCYSRQAENFITKLNILRVTEQQEIGFTFVESEFVQAIREGWWVLLDNINSAPPDVLERLNSLTEDKPMLSLYENSKGEVLRENQGIHQNFRLFTTANLNRIYSNKL
;
A
#
# COMPACT_ATOMS: atom_id res chain seq x y z
N MET A 1 -2.98 -7.95 -2.64
CA MET A 1 -2.25 -6.70 -2.93
C MET A 1 -1.14 -6.90 -3.96
N PHE A 2 -0.10 -7.73 -3.73
CA PHE A 2 0.97 -7.94 -4.73
C PHE A 2 0.48 -8.53 -6.09
N LYS A 3 -0.60 -9.34 -6.10
CA LYS A 3 -1.27 -9.76 -7.36
C LYS A 3 -1.88 -8.58 -8.14
N GLN A 4 -2.34 -7.55 -7.43
CA GLN A 4 -2.92 -6.35 -8.02
C GLN A 4 -1.82 -5.48 -8.61
N ILE A 5 -0.72 -5.26 -7.86
CA ILE A 5 0.45 -4.53 -8.35
C ILE A 5 0.99 -5.15 -9.65
N ILE A 6 1.15 -6.48 -9.70
CA ILE A 6 1.62 -7.16 -10.92
C ILE A 6 0.60 -7.07 -12.08
N LYS A 7 -0.70 -7.24 -11.79
CA LYS A 7 -1.76 -7.07 -12.80
C LYS A 7 -1.79 -5.66 -13.37
N ASP A 8 -1.59 -4.67 -12.54
CA ASP A 8 -1.55 -3.27 -12.97
C ASP A 8 -0.25 -2.99 -13.72
N LEU A 9 0.89 -3.57 -13.27
CA LEU A 9 2.17 -3.50 -13.98
C LEU A 9 2.06 -4.02 -15.42
N PHE A 10 1.30 -5.10 -15.64
CA PHE A 10 1.02 -5.63 -16.97
C PHE A 10 0.40 -4.60 -17.91
N LEU A 11 -0.52 -3.76 -17.42
CA LEU A 11 -1.15 -2.70 -18.20
C LEU A 11 -0.14 -1.64 -18.65
N PHE A 12 0.96 -1.46 -17.91
CA PHE A 12 2.03 -0.52 -18.26
C PHE A 12 3.12 -1.16 -19.14
N VAL A 13 3.39 -2.45 -18.98
CA VAL A 13 4.39 -3.17 -19.78
C VAL A 13 3.86 -3.49 -21.19
N MET A 14 2.56 -3.75 -21.35
CA MET A 14 1.95 -4.10 -22.64
C MET A 14 2.16 -3.04 -23.74
N PRO A 15 1.93 -1.74 -23.49
CA PRO A 15 2.22 -0.69 -24.47
C PRO A 15 3.71 -0.54 -24.83
N LEU A 16 4.62 -0.95 -23.96
CA LEU A 16 6.06 -0.89 -24.20
C LEU A 16 6.57 -2.02 -25.12
N LEU A 17 5.73 -3.03 -25.41
CA LEU A 17 6.08 -4.15 -26.29
C LEU A 17 6.22 -3.78 -27.77
N PHE A 18 5.69 -2.61 -28.17
CA PHE A 18 5.76 -2.17 -29.56
C PHE A 18 7.12 -1.58 -29.95
N ASP A 19 8.03 -1.41 -28.97
CA ASP A 19 9.38 -0.89 -29.18
C ASP A 19 10.42 -1.96 -28.80
N ASP A 20 11.16 -2.44 -29.79
CA ASP A 20 12.18 -3.47 -29.64
C ASP A 20 13.30 -3.08 -28.65
N SER A 21 13.50 -1.78 -28.41
CA SER A 21 14.48 -1.29 -27.42
C SER A 21 14.09 -1.63 -25.96
N ASN A 22 12.82 -1.93 -25.70
CA ASN A 22 12.27 -2.20 -24.37
C ASN A 22 12.14 -3.69 -24.04
N LYS A 23 12.68 -4.59 -24.88
CA LYS A 23 12.61 -6.04 -24.69
C LYS A 23 13.10 -6.52 -23.31
N TYR A 24 14.12 -5.85 -22.76
CA TYR A 24 14.66 -6.17 -21.42
C TYR A 24 13.64 -6.01 -20.29
N VAL A 25 12.71 -5.03 -20.41
CA VAL A 25 11.64 -4.76 -19.43
C VAL A 25 10.71 -5.97 -19.34
N PHE A 26 10.38 -6.55 -20.50
CA PHE A 26 9.50 -7.71 -20.58
C PHE A 26 10.17 -8.99 -20.04
N ASP A 27 11.45 -9.20 -20.36
CA ASP A 27 12.19 -10.37 -19.84
C ASP A 27 12.28 -10.32 -18.31
N LYS A 28 12.56 -9.14 -17.74
CA LYS A 28 12.55 -8.92 -16.28
C LYS A 28 11.17 -9.15 -15.67
N TYR A 29 10.10 -8.67 -16.33
CA TYR A 29 8.72 -8.92 -15.92
C TYR A 29 8.36 -10.42 -15.94
N ARG A 30 8.79 -11.15 -16.98
CA ARG A 30 8.60 -12.61 -17.09
C ARG A 30 9.28 -13.37 -15.96
N THR A 31 10.50 -13.00 -15.60
CA THR A 31 11.23 -13.60 -14.47
C THR A 31 10.44 -13.43 -13.17
N ILE A 32 9.91 -12.23 -12.91
CA ILE A 32 9.07 -11.96 -11.72
C ILE A 32 7.81 -12.85 -11.69
N LEU A 33 7.14 -13.02 -12.84
CA LEU A 33 5.97 -13.90 -12.94
C LEU A 33 6.32 -15.38 -12.70
N GLN A 34 7.47 -15.85 -13.19
CA GLN A 34 7.92 -17.23 -13.01
C GLN A 34 8.24 -17.57 -11.56
N ILE A 35 8.86 -16.65 -10.81
CA ILE A 35 9.08 -16.79 -9.36
C ILE A 35 7.75 -17.03 -8.65
N ARG A 36 6.69 -16.33 -9.07
CA ARG A 36 5.36 -16.47 -8.46
C ARG A 36 4.65 -17.78 -8.83
N SER A 37 4.78 -18.23 -10.07
CA SER A 37 4.19 -19.50 -10.54
C SER A 37 4.66 -20.70 -9.73
N LYS A 38 5.91 -20.67 -9.22
CA LYS A 38 6.50 -21.76 -8.44
C LYS A 38 6.09 -21.77 -6.97
N ASN A 39 5.51 -20.68 -6.47
CA ASN A 39 5.17 -20.48 -5.06
C ASN A 39 3.85 -21.13 -4.62
N SER A 40 3.30 -22.07 -5.39
CA SER A 40 2.08 -22.80 -5.01
C SER A 40 2.31 -23.95 -4.01
N PHE A 41 3.56 -24.35 -3.73
CA PHE A 41 3.85 -25.56 -2.93
C PHE A 41 5.08 -25.51 -1.99
N ILE A 42 5.65 -24.35 -1.67
CA ILE A 42 6.92 -24.24 -0.92
C ILE A 42 6.69 -23.90 0.57
N LYS A 43 7.61 -24.31 1.46
CA LYS A 43 7.60 -23.98 2.90
C LYS A 43 7.56 -22.47 3.11
N ARG A 44 6.73 -22.03 4.07
CA ARG A 44 6.39 -20.62 4.34
C ARG A 44 7.60 -19.66 4.48
N THR A 45 8.73 -20.13 4.99
CA THR A 45 9.95 -19.33 5.21
C THR A 45 10.77 -19.09 3.92
N GLU A 46 10.83 -20.08 3.03
CA GLU A 46 11.44 -19.96 1.70
C GLU A 46 10.58 -19.07 0.80
N THR A 47 9.24 -19.20 0.90
CA THR A 47 8.27 -18.36 0.21
C THR A 47 8.43 -16.87 0.54
N ILE A 48 8.67 -16.50 1.80
CA ILE A 48 8.82 -15.07 2.17
C ILE A 48 10.11 -14.47 1.60
N LYS A 49 11.22 -15.22 1.58
CA LYS A 49 12.49 -14.75 0.99
C LYS A 49 12.34 -14.51 -0.51
N GLU A 50 11.72 -15.45 -1.22
CA GLU A 50 11.45 -15.32 -2.65
C GLU A 50 10.49 -14.18 -2.95
N GLU A 51 9.48 -13.97 -2.11
CA GLU A 51 8.50 -12.89 -2.28
C GLU A 51 9.15 -11.51 -2.08
N ILE A 52 10.04 -11.36 -1.08
CA ILE A 52 10.84 -10.14 -0.91
C ILE A 52 11.74 -9.90 -2.13
N GLN A 53 12.40 -10.93 -2.65
CA GLN A 53 13.23 -10.81 -3.84
C GLN A 53 12.40 -10.35 -5.05
N ALA A 54 11.24 -10.96 -5.28
CA ALA A 54 10.34 -10.58 -6.37
C ALA A 54 9.83 -9.13 -6.24
N LEU A 55 9.56 -8.66 -5.02
CA LEU A 55 9.19 -7.26 -4.76
C LEU A 55 10.34 -6.30 -5.09
N ASN A 56 11.58 -6.62 -4.69
CA ASN A 56 12.76 -5.82 -5.01
C ASN A 56 13.01 -5.76 -6.53
N ASP A 57 12.84 -6.89 -7.22
CA ASP A 57 12.95 -6.98 -8.68
C ASP A 57 11.85 -6.16 -9.38
N THR A 58 10.64 -6.15 -8.81
CA THR A 58 9.52 -5.33 -9.29
C THR A 58 9.84 -3.84 -9.09
N MET A 59 10.45 -3.45 -7.97
CA MET A 59 10.86 -2.07 -7.70
C MET A 59 11.90 -1.56 -8.70
N THR A 60 12.92 -2.38 -8.98
CA THR A 60 13.93 -2.02 -9.97
C THR A 60 13.32 -1.93 -11.37
N LEU A 61 12.39 -2.82 -11.73
CA LEU A 61 11.64 -2.74 -12.98
C LEU A 61 10.82 -1.45 -13.08
N MET A 62 10.09 -1.05 -12.03
CA MET A 62 9.34 0.22 -12.00
C MET A 62 10.26 1.43 -12.19
N ASN A 63 11.43 1.43 -11.55
CA ASN A 63 12.44 2.47 -11.74
C ASN A 63 13.00 2.52 -13.17
N ASP A 64 13.20 1.36 -13.79
CA ASP A 64 13.68 1.28 -15.17
C ASP A 64 12.60 1.81 -16.16
N ILE A 65 11.33 1.50 -15.91
CA ILE A 65 10.19 2.06 -16.68
C ILE A 65 10.13 3.59 -16.54
N CYS A 66 10.36 4.14 -15.35
CA CYS A 66 10.39 5.59 -15.13
C CYS A 66 11.50 6.33 -15.90
N LYS A 67 12.58 5.65 -16.30
CA LYS A 67 13.69 6.23 -17.10
C LYS A 67 13.38 6.32 -18.60
N ILE A 68 12.31 5.68 -19.07
CA ILE A 68 11.95 5.69 -20.48
C ILE A 68 11.56 7.13 -20.90
N PRO A 69 12.12 7.67 -22.01
CA PRO A 69 11.79 9.01 -22.49
C PRO A 69 10.29 9.16 -22.79
N GLN A 70 9.75 10.37 -22.62
CA GLN A 70 8.35 10.73 -22.93
C GLN A 70 7.26 10.01 -22.11
N MET A 71 7.59 9.43 -20.95
CA MET A 71 6.60 8.81 -20.08
C MET A 71 5.56 9.84 -19.55
N PRO A 72 4.24 9.60 -19.72
CA PRO A 72 3.19 10.47 -19.19
C PRO A 72 3.27 10.65 -17.67
N ASN A 73 3.00 11.86 -17.18
CA ASN A 73 3.05 12.18 -15.75
C ASN A 73 2.11 11.33 -14.90
N GLU A 74 0.94 10.97 -15.42
CA GLU A 74 -0.01 10.09 -14.73
C GLU A 74 0.59 8.71 -14.45
N ILE A 75 1.35 8.15 -15.40
CA ILE A 75 1.99 6.84 -15.23
C ILE A 75 3.12 6.94 -14.20
N LYS A 76 3.93 8.01 -14.24
CA LYS A 76 4.96 8.27 -13.23
C LYS A 76 4.38 8.36 -11.82
N LEU A 77 3.25 9.06 -11.67
CA LEU A 77 2.50 9.14 -10.41
C LEU A 77 2.07 7.76 -9.94
N ARG A 78 1.40 6.96 -10.78
CA ARG A 78 0.98 5.61 -10.42
C ARG A 78 2.15 4.69 -10.03
N LEU A 79 3.25 4.73 -10.78
CA LEU A 79 4.46 3.96 -10.48
C LEU A 79 5.08 4.37 -9.13
N SER A 80 5.08 5.66 -8.80
CA SER A 80 5.55 6.12 -7.50
C SER A 80 4.69 5.58 -6.35
N CYS A 81 3.36 5.52 -6.53
CA CYS A 81 2.45 4.93 -5.56
C CYS A 81 2.71 3.43 -5.38
N TYR A 82 2.86 2.68 -6.48
CA TYR A 82 3.13 1.23 -6.41
C TYR A 82 4.50 0.93 -5.81
N SER A 83 5.51 1.75 -6.09
CA SER A 83 6.84 1.62 -5.48
C SER A 83 6.76 1.78 -3.96
N ARG A 84 6.07 2.82 -3.48
CA ARG A 84 5.84 3.04 -2.05
C ARG A 84 5.07 1.89 -1.39
N GLN A 85 4.05 1.36 -2.06
CA GLN A 85 3.31 0.19 -1.57
C GLN A 85 4.20 -1.06 -1.48
N ALA A 86 5.09 -1.28 -2.46
CA ALA A 86 6.04 -2.38 -2.45
C ALA A 86 7.05 -2.25 -1.29
N GLU A 87 7.58 -1.05 -1.04
CA GLU A 87 8.47 -0.77 0.12
C GLU A 87 7.79 -1.11 1.45
N ASN A 88 6.55 -0.64 1.63
CA ASN A 88 5.77 -0.92 2.83
C ASN A 88 5.57 -2.43 3.02
N PHE A 89 5.28 -3.15 1.93
CA PHE A 89 5.04 -4.59 1.98
C PHE A 89 6.33 -5.37 2.27
N ILE A 90 7.47 -4.98 1.69
CA ILE A 90 8.79 -5.54 2.02
C ILE A 90 9.09 -5.35 3.52
N THR A 91 8.80 -4.15 4.05
CA THR A 91 9.00 -3.85 5.48
C THR A 91 8.16 -4.77 6.36
N LYS A 92 6.87 -4.95 6.02
CA LYS A 92 5.98 -5.90 6.71
C LYS A 92 6.51 -7.33 6.66
N LEU A 93 6.96 -7.80 5.49
CA LEU A 93 7.53 -9.15 5.34
C LEU A 93 8.83 -9.33 6.13
N ASN A 94 9.68 -8.31 6.20
CA ASN A 94 10.90 -8.36 7.01
C ASN A 94 10.60 -8.47 8.51
N ILE A 95 9.59 -7.77 9.02
CA ILE A 95 9.13 -7.93 10.41
C ILE A 95 8.69 -9.37 10.66
N LEU A 96 7.90 -9.95 9.75
CA LEU A 96 7.44 -11.33 9.85
C LEU A 96 8.60 -12.34 9.86
N ARG A 97 9.66 -12.09 9.06
CA ARG A 97 10.87 -12.91 9.07
C ARG A 97 11.63 -12.86 10.40
N VAL A 98 11.69 -11.69 11.04
CA VAL A 98 12.39 -11.53 12.33
C VAL A 98 11.62 -12.24 13.45
N THR A 99 10.29 -12.21 13.42
CA THR A 99 9.45 -12.90 14.41
C THR A 99 9.51 -14.43 14.34
N GLU A 100 10.02 -15.04 13.25
CA GLU A 100 10.22 -16.50 13.18
C GLU A 100 11.34 -17.02 14.08
N GLN A 101 12.21 -16.14 14.60
CA GLN A 101 13.25 -16.49 15.58
C GLN A 101 12.78 -16.32 17.04
N GLN A 102 11.56 -15.83 17.27
CA GLN A 102 10.95 -15.66 18.60
C GLN A 102 9.73 -16.58 18.74
N GLU A 103 9.37 -16.90 20.00
CA GLU A 103 8.15 -17.64 20.32
C GLU A 103 6.91 -17.00 19.67
N ILE A 104 5.89 -17.83 19.40
CA ILE A 104 4.61 -17.40 18.78
C ILE A 104 4.06 -16.19 19.55
N GLY A 105 4.12 -15.02 18.91
CA GLY A 105 3.72 -13.75 19.50
C GLY A 105 2.89 -12.91 18.54
N PHE A 106 1.99 -12.11 19.09
CA PHE A 106 1.25 -11.11 18.33
C PHE A 106 2.07 -9.82 18.28
N THR A 107 2.24 -9.26 17.09
CA THR A 107 2.86 -7.94 16.91
C THR A 107 1.81 -6.94 16.45
N PHE A 108 1.88 -5.73 16.98
CA PHE A 108 1.06 -4.62 16.51
C PHE A 108 1.56 -4.18 15.13
N VAL A 109 0.66 -4.12 14.16
CA VAL A 109 0.97 -3.62 12.81
C VAL A 109 0.18 -2.35 12.59
N GLU A 110 0.89 -1.26 12.39
CA GLU A 110 0.28 0.03 12.06
C GLU A 110 -0.47 -0.04 10.72
N SER A 111 -1.63 0.61 10.67
CA SER A 111 -2.48 0.58 9.48
C SER A 111 -2.01 1.60 8.42
N GLU A 112 -2.29 1.29 7.15
CA GLU A 112 -2.03 2.17 6.01
C GLU A 112 -2.69 3.55 6.17
N PHE A 113 -3.82 3.62 6.88
CA PHE A 113 -4.49 4.88 7.16
C PHE A 113 -3.65 5.79 8.08
N VAL A 114 -3.08 5.24 9.15
CA VAL A 114 -2.24 6.00 10.07
C VAL A 114 -0.94 6.42 9.39
N GLN A 115 -0.36 5.55 8.55
CA GLN A 115 0.79 5.91 7.73
C GLN A 115 0.46 7.07 6.77
N ALA A 116 -0.70 7.06 6.12
CA ALA A 116 -1.13 8.14 5.24
C ALA A 116 -1.25 9.48 5.99
N ILE A 117 -1.72 9.46 7.24
CA ILE A 117 -1.79 10.63 8.12
C ILE A 117 -0.38 11.18 8.41
N ARG A 118 0.59 10.32 8.75
CA ARG A 118 1.97 10.72 9.06
C ARG A 118 2.72 11.26 7.84
N GLU A 119 2.45 10.70 6.66
CA GLU A 119 3.16 11.01 5.42
C GLU A 119 2.47 12.09 4.56
N GLY A 120 1.27 12.54 4.95
CA GLY A 120 0.54 13.58 4.24
C GLY A 120 -0.13 13.12 2.95
N TRP A 121 -0.47 11.84 2.87
CA TRP A 121 -1.14 11.29 1.70
C TRP A 121 -2.62 11.67 1.69
N TRP A 122 -3.21 11.54 0.51
CA TRP A 122 -4.65 11.74 0.36
C TRP A 122 -5.34 10.40 0.49
N VAL A 123 -6.36 10.34 1.35
CA VAL A 123 -7.14 9.13 1.60
C VAL A 123 -8.55 9.34 1.10
N LEU A 124 -9.05 8.37 0.33
CA LEU A 124 -10.47 8.26 -0.03
C LEU A 124 -11.07 7.07 0.71
N LEU A 125 -12.00 7.32 1.63
CA LEU A 125 -12.81 6.28 2.25
C LEU A 125 -14.09 6.08 1.43
N ASP A 126 -14.24 4.92 0.83
CA ASP A 126 -15.41 4.60 0.03
C ASP A 126 -16.58 4.11 0.91
N ASN A 127 -17.79 4.60 0.64
CA ASN A 127 -19.04 4.24 1.31
C ASN A 127 -18.96 4.32 2.83
N ILE A 128 -18.50 5.46 3.36
CA ILE A 128 -18.25 5.70 4.78
C ILE A 128 -19.49 5.41 5.65
N ASN A 129 -20.69 5.64 5.12
CA ASN A 129 -21.97 5.34 5.76
C ASN A 129 -22.23 3.84 6.02
N SER A 130 -21.40 2.94 5.48
CA SER A 130 -21.45 1.50 5.76
C SER A 130 -20.52 1.08 6.91
N ALA A 131 -19.66 1.97 7.41
CA ALA A 131 -18.82 1.69 8.56
C ALA A 131 -19.67 1.69 9.86
N PRO A 132 -19.29 0.91 10.89
CA PRO A 132 -19.94 0.97 12.19
C PRO A 132 -19.91 2.40 12.79
N PRO A 133 -20.94 2.84 13.53
CA PRO A 133 -21.00 4.17 14.13
C PRO A 133 -19.75 4.53 14.94
N ASP A 134 -19.22 3.58 15.73
CA ASP A 134 -18.03 3.78 16.56
C ASP A 134 -16.77 4.12 15.74
N VAL A 135 -16.69 3.65 14.49
CA VAL A 135 -15.60 4.00 13.57
C VAL A 135 -15.73 5.43 13.10
N LEU A 136 -16.95 5.87 12.78
CA LEU A 136 -17.23 7.24 12.37
C LEU A 136 -16.94 8.22 13.50
N GLU A 137 -17.34 7.88 14.72
CA GLU A 137 -17.11 8.70 15.90
C GLU A 137 -15.62 8.92 16.16
N ARG A 138 -14.79 7.89 15.97
CA ARG A 138 -13.33 8.02 16.05
C ARG A 138 -12.75 8.91 14.96
N LEU A 139 -13.34 8.92 13.76
CA LEU A 139 -12.90 9.76 12.65
C LEU A 139 -13.33 11.23 12.79
N ASN A 140 -14.39 11.53 13.54
CA ASN A 140 -14.87 12.91 13.72
C ASN A 140 -13.76 13.83 14.26
N SER A 141 -12.98 13.35 15.23
CA SER A 141 -11.86 14.10 15.81
C SER A 141 -10.75 14.47 14.82
N LEU A 142 -10.64 13.76 13.68
CA LEU A 142 -9.72 14.13 12.59
C LEU A 142 -10.27 15.23 11.69
N THR A 143 -11.58 15.47 11.71
CA THR A 143 -12.28 16.44 10.86
C THR A 143 -12.64 17.74 11.56
N GLU A 144 -12.39 17.83 12.86
CA GLU A 144 -12.57 19.04 13.66
C GLU A 144 -11.45 20.07 13.41
N ASP A 145 -11.66 21.32 13.86
CA ASP A 145 -10.70 22.43 13.73
C ASP A 145 -9.30 22.10 14.30
N LYS A 146 -9.24 21.20 15.28
CA LYS A 146 -8.01 20.69 15.89
C LYS A 146 -7.92 19.19 15.64
N PRO A 147 -7.38 18.75 14.49
CA PRO A 147 -7.39 17.35 14.13
C PRO A 147 -6.57 16.52 15.12
N MET A 148 -7.16 15.41 15.55
CA MET A 148 -6.55 14.48 16.49
C MET A 148 -6.92 13.03 16.15
N LEU A 149 -6.01 12.09 16.40
CA LEU A 149 -6.29 10.66 16.34
C LEU A 149 -5.60 9.93 17.49
N SER A 150 -6.37 9.21 18.29
CA SER A 150 -5.83 8.41 19.40
C SER A 150 -5.60 6.96 18.97
N LEU A 151 -4.41 6.43 19.27
CA LEU A 151 -3.93 5.08 18.95
C LEU A 151 -3.61 4.33 20.25
N TYR A 152 -4.64 4.14 21.09
CA TYR A 152 -4.49 3.49 22.40
C TYR A 152 -4.25 1.97 22.30
N GLU A 153 -4.53 1.37 21.15
CA GLU A 153 -4.28 -0.04 20.87
C GLU A 153 -2.79 -0.36 20.69
N ASN A 154 -1.97 0.66 20.42
CA ASN A 154 -0.53 0.53 20.47
C ASN A 154 -0.09 0.50 21.95
N SER A 155 0.84 -0.38 22.31
CA SER A 155 1.40 -0.49 23.67
C SER A 155 2.04 0.79 24.20
N LYS A 156 2.27 1.79 23.33
CA LYS A 156 2.74 3.14 23.69
C LYS A 156 1.64 4.16 23.99
N GLY A 157 0.39 3.91 23.61
CA GLY A 157 -0.71 4.86 23.79
C GLY A 157 -0.45 6.22 23.13
N GLU A 158 -0.31 6.25 21.80
CA GLU A 158 0.04 7.46 21.05
C GLU A 158 -1.20 8.29 20.69
N VAL A 159 -1.06 9.62 20.68
CA VAL A 159 -2.11 10.53 20.17
C VAL A 159 -1.48 11.44 19.13
N LEU A 160 -1.92 11.31 17.87
CA LEU A 160 -1.52 12.16 16.76
C LEU A 160 -2.33 13.45 16.80
N ARG A 161 -1.66 14.58 16.57
CA ARG A 161 -2.25 15.93 16.54
C ARG A 161 -1.70 16.74 15.38
N GLU A 162 -2.34 17.88 15.10
CA GLU A 162 -1.81 18.87 14.18
C GLU A 162 -0.36 19.25 14.54
N ASN A 163 0.55 19.26 13.55
CA ASN A 163 1.99 19.51 13.72
C ASN A 163 2.73 18.52 14.66
N GLN A 164 2.05 17.46 15.12
CA GLN A 164 2.60 16.41 15.97
C GLN A 164 2.00 15.06 15.55
N GLY A 165 2.42 14.57 14.38
CA GLY A 165 2.02 13.26 13.85
C GLY A 165 0.98 13.31 12.73
N ILE A 166 0.15 14.36 12.64
CA ILE A 166 -0.70 14.62 11.47
C ILE A 166 0.02 15.58 10.53
N HIS A 167 0.26 15.14 9.30
CA HIS A 167 0.98 15.91 8.29
C HIS A 167 0.09 16.98 7.64
N GLN A 168 0.62 18.18 7.39
CA GLN A 168 -0.14 19.33 6.87
C GLN A 168 -0.76 19.10 5.47
N ASN A 169 -0.14 18.25 4.65
CA ASN A 169 -0.66 17.87 3.32
C ASN A 169 -1.70 16.74 3.35
N PHE A 170 -1.96 16.12 4.51
CA PHE A 170 -2.97 15.08 4.63
C PHE A 170 -4.35 15.61 4.22
N ARG A 171 -5.07 14.84 3.41
CA ARG A 171 -6.44 15.17 2.99
C ARG A 171 -7.29 13.92 3.10
N LEU A 172 -8.44 14.03 3.73
CA LEU A 172 -9.43 12.97 3.86
C LEU A 172 -10.63 13.29 2.97
N PHE A 173 -10.96 12.36 2.09
CA PHE A 173 -12.14 12.37 1.25
C PHE A 173 -13.01 11.17 1.61
N THR A 174 -14.33 11.34 1.54
CA THR A 174 -15.27 10.25 1.82
C THR A 174 -16.36 10.22 0.76
N THR A 175 -16.75 9.03 0.30
CA THR A 175 -17.98 8.84 -0.48
C THR A 175 -19.05 8.24 0.40
N ALA A 176 -20.32 8.49 0.06
CA ALA A 176 -21.45 7.91 0.77
C ALA A 176 -22.51 7.44 -0.23
N ASN A 177 -23.08 6.25 0.01
CA ASN A 177 -24.17 5.72 -0.79
C ASN A 177 -25.48 5.79 -0.01
N LEU A 178 -26.34 6.75 -0.39
CA LEU A 178 -27.60 7.04 0.30
C LEU A 178 -28.72 6.01 0.02
N ASN A 179 -28.55 5.14 -0.98
CA ASN A 179 -29.60 4.21 -1.42
C ASN A 179 -29.59 2.87 -0.68
N ARG A 180 -28.77 2.70 0.37
CA ARG A 180 -28.59 1.42 1.08
C ARG A 180 -29.45 1.35 2.34
N ILE A 181 -30.13 0.22 2.54
CA ILE A 181 -31.14 -0.02 3.59
C ILE A 181 -30.58 0.01 5.03
N TYR A 182 -29.25 -0.03 5.20
CA TYR A 182 -28.58 0.01 6.51
C TYR A 182 -27.51 1.10 6.59
N SER A 183 -27.71 2.19 5.84
CA SER A 183 -26.79 3.33 5.88
C SER A 183 -26.95 4.11 7.17
N ASN A 184 -25.83 4.43 7.82
CA ASN A 184 -25.85 5.48 8.82
C ASN A 184 -26.25 6.81 8.17
N LYS A 185 -27.12 7.56 8.85
CA LYS A 185 -27.32 8.98 8.50
C LYS A 185 -26.04 9.69 8.94
N LEU A 186 -25.35 10.26 7.96
CA LEU A 186 -24.19 11.12 8.17
C LEU A 186 -24.64 12.48 8.71
#